data_AF-A0A3D1RW89-F1
#
_entry.id   AF-A0A3D1RW89-F1
#
_cell.length_a   1.000
_cell.length_b   1.000
_cell.length_c   1.000
_cell.angle_alpha   90.00
_cell.angle_beta   90.00
_cell.angle_gamma   90.00
#
_symmetry.space_group_name_H-M   'P 1'
#
loop_
_entity.id
_entity.type
_entity.pdbx_description
1 polymer ?
#
loop_
_entity_poly.entity_id
_entity_poly.type
_entity_poly.pdbx_seq_one_letter_code
_entity_poly.pdbx_strand_id
1 'polypeptide(L)' 'MKLVVNKAYAGLGISNTQTLGLALDGYMRNTPDAQQFMKLVREKGVGAAIRQRDEHFVDYSSGPAAMQPDASHVIKP' A
#
# COMPACT_ATOMS: atom_id res chain seq x y z
N MET A 1 16.88 -15.11 -24.12
CA MET A 1 16.73 -13.64 -23.95
C MET A 1 16.69 -13.14 -22.51
N LYS A 2 16.17 -13.89 -21.51
CA LYS A 2 16.08 -13.45 -20.09
C LYS A 2 17.38 -12.91 -19.47
N LEU A 3 18.52 -13.58 -19.67
CA LEU A 3 19.80 -13.15 -19.07
C LEU A 3 20.30 -11.79 -19.62
N VAL A 4 20.05 -11.50 -20.89
CA VAL A 4 20.44 -10.22 -21.51
C VAL A 4 19.61 -9.07 -20.93
N VAL A 5 18.29 -9.28 -20.82
CA VAL A 5 17.36 -8.30 -20.23
C VAL A 5 17.66 -8.09 -18.74
N ASN A 6 17.90 -9.16 -17.99
CA ASN A 6 18.22 -9.06 -16.56
C ASN A 6 19.53 -8.33 -16.29
N LYS A 7 20.53 -8.44 -17.17
CA LYS A 7 21.78 -7.67 -17.04
C LYS A 7 21.53 -6.16 -17.14
N ALA A 8 20.66 -5.72 -18.05
CA ALA A 8 20.27 -4.32 -18.14
C ALA A 8 19.57 -3.86 -16.85
N TYR A 9 18.60 -4.63 -16.35
CA TYR A 9 17.90 -4.33 -15.10
C TYR A 9 18.80 -4.32 -13.85
N ALA A 10 19.76 -5.24 -13.77
CA ALA A 10 20.75 -5.25 -12.68
C ALA A 10 21.60 -3.97 -12.69
N GLY A 11 21.98 -3.48 -13.88
CA GLY A 11 22.70 -2.21 -14.05
C GLY A 11 21.92 -0.98 -13.60
N LEU A 12 20.58 -1.05 -13.52
CA LEU A 12 19.74 0.03 -13.00
C LEU A 12 19.75 0.13 -11.46
N GLY A 13 20.44 -0.78 -10.76
CA GLY A 13 20.59 -0.71 -9.31
C GLY A 13 19.41 -1.26 -8.50
N ILE A 14 18.55 -2.10 -9.10
CA ILE A 14 17.37 -2.70 -8.44
C ILE A 14 17.72 -3.38 -7.11
N SER A 15 18.89 -4.02 -7.01
CA SER A 15 19.36 -4.67 -5.78
C SER A 15 19.50 -3.69 -4.60
N ASN A 16 20.00 -2.48 -4.87
CA ASN A 16 20.17 -1.46 -3.84
C ASN A 16 18.82 -0.89 -3.40
N THR A 17 17.93 -0.61 -4.37
CA THR A 17 16.55 -0.17 -4.08
C THR A 17 15.81 -1.21 -3.26
N GLN A 18 15.95 -2.49 -3.57
CA GLN A 18 15.33 -3.59 -2.81
C GLN A 18 15.87 -3.65 -1.38
N THR A 19 17.20 -3.59 -1.22
CA THR A 19 17.85 -3.63 0.10
C THR A 19 17.38 -2.49 0.99
N LEU A 20 17.39 -1.25 0.46
CA LEU A 20 16.95 -0.08 1.21
C LEU A 20 15.44 -0.11 1.46
N GLY A 21 14.64 -0.54 0.49
CA GLY A 21 13.19 -0.65 0.61
C GLY A 21 12.78 -1.54 1.78
N LEU A 22 13.41 -2.71 1.92
CA LEU A 22 13.14 -3.62 3.04
C LEU A 22 13.56 -3.02 4.39
N ALA A 23 14.71 -2.34 4.45
CA ALA A 23 15.15 -1.69 5.67
C ALA A 23 14.19 -0.56 6.11
N LEU A 24 13.76 0.28 5.16
CA LEU A 24 12.81 1.36 5.42
C LEU A 24 11.42 0.83 5.80
N ASP A 25 10.96 -0.23 5.13
CA ASP A 25 9.69 -0.90 5.43
C ASP A 25 9.70 -1.53 6.85
N GLY A 26 10.83 -2.13 7.25
CA GLY A 26 11.04 -2.59 8.63
C GLY A 26 11.02 -1.43 9.63
N TYR A 27 11.73 -0.34 9.33
CA TYR A 27 11.76 0.85 10.18
C TYR A 27 10.37 1.48 10.35
N MET A 28 9.62 1.64 9.26
CA MET A 28 8.27 2.23 9.27
C MET A 28 7.28 1.44 10.14
N ARG A 29 7.41 0.10 10.22
CA ARG A 29 6.57 -0.72 11.11
C ARG A 29 6.90 -0.61 12.59
N ASN A 30 8.01 0.05 12.96
CA ASN A 30 8.47 0.17 14.35
C ASN A 30 8.38 1.61 14.90
N THR A 31 7.84 2.55 14.12
CA THR A 31 7.59 3.93 14.58
C THR A 31 6.44 3.98 15.59
N PRO A 32 6.35 5.03 16.43
CA PRO A 32 5.21 5.23 17.33
C PRO A 32 3.85 5.21 16.61
N ASP A 33 3.78 5.83 15.43
CA ASP A 33 2.56 5.89 14.60
C ASP A 33 2.13 4.48 14.16
N ALA A 34 3.08 3.64 13.74
CA ALA A 34 2.79 2.24 13.41
C ALA A 34 2.30 1.44 14.62
N GLN A 35 2.85 1.69 15.81
CA GLN A 35 2.36 1.04 17.04
C GLN A 35 0.93 1.47 17.38
N GLN A 36 0.60 2.75 17.19
CA GLN A 36 -0.77 3.26 17.35
C GLN A 36 -1.72 2.65 16.31
N PHE A 37 -1.30 2.57 15.05
CA PHE A 37 -2.05 1.89 14.01
C PHE A 37 -2.31 0.42 14.38
N MET A 38 -1.29 -0.31 14.86
CA MET A 38 -1.46 -1.71 15.28
C MET A 38 -2.35 -1.86 16.52
N LYS A 39 -2.33 -0.90 17.44
CA LYS A 39 -3.27 -0.85 18.57
C LYS A 39 -4.70 -0.74 18.05
N LEU A 40 -4.97 0.18 17.14
CA LEU A 40 -6.28 0.35 16.51
C LEU A 40 -6.74 -0.91 15.76
N VAL A 41 -5.84 -1.55 15.02
CA VAL A 41 -6.12 -2.84 14.34
C VAL A 41 -6.53 -3.91 15.36
N ARG A 42 -5.82 -4.02 16.49
CA ARG A 42 -6.13 -5.01 17.54
C ARG A 42 -7.46 -4.72 18.22
N GLU A 43 -7.81 -3.46 18.43
CA GLU A 43 -9.02 -3.05 19.17
C GLU A 43 -10.27 -3.00 18.29
N LYS A 44 -10.16 -2.55 17.03
CA LYS A 44 -11.29 -2.24 16.15
C LYS A 44 -11.27 -3.01 14.82
N GLY A 45 -10.24 -3.83 14.59
CA GLY A 45 -10.07 -4.59 13.37
C GLY A 45 -9.39 -3.80 12.24
N VAL A 46 -8.96 -4.54 11.21
CA VAL A 46 -8.20 -4.00 10.07
C VAL A 46 -9.01 -2.97 9.27
N GLY A 47 -10.30 -3.23 9.02
CA GLY A 47 -11.15 -2.35 8.22
C GLY A 47 -11.32 -0.95 8.82
N ALA A 48 -11.50 -0.87 10.14
CA ALA A 48 -11.60 0.42 10.84
C ALA A 48 -10.28 1.19 10.78
N ALA A 49 -9.14 0.50 10.92
CA ALA A 49 -7.83 1.11 10.84
C ALA A 49 -7.50 1.65 9.45
N ILE A 50 -7.83 0.89 8.40
CA ILE A 50 -7.69 1.33 7.01
C ILE A 50 -8.58 2.56 6.75
N ARG A 51 -9.85 2.51 7.15
CA ARG A 51 -10.78 3.63 6.96
C ARG A 51 -10.25 4.90 7.62
N GLN A 52 -9.82 4.84 8.88
CA GLN A 52 -9.27 6.01 9.57
C GLN A 52 -7.99 6.56 8.90
N ARG A 53 -7.13 5.67 8.39
CA ARG A 53 -5.91 6.09 7.67
C ARG A 53 -6.25 6.76 6.33
N ASP A 54 -7.19 6.19 5.58
CA ASP A 54 -7.41 6.54 4.17
C ASP A 54 -8.48 7.62 3.96
N GLU A 55 -9.42 7.80 4.89
CA GLU A 55 -10.55 8.75 4.74
C GLU A 55 -10.13 10.19 4.45
N HIS A 56 -8.93 10.59 4.89
CA HIS A 56 -8.37 11.92 4.71
C HIS A 56 -7.95 12.20 3.26
N PHE A 57 -7.72 11.15 2.46
CA PHE A 57 -7.30 11.28 1.07
C PHE A 57 -8.50 11.40 0.10
N VAL A 58 -9.72 11.13 0.56
CA VAL A 58 -10.95 11.22 -0.25
C VAL A 58 -10.81 10.40 -1.55
N ASP A 59 -10.20 9.22 -1.41
CA ASP A 59 -9.81 8.34 -2.50
C ASP A 59 -10.98 7.49 -3.02
N TYR A 60 -10.72 6.52 -3.89
CA TYR A 60 -11.75 5.66 -4.48
C TYR A 60 -12.60 4.89 -3.44
N SER A 61 -12.14 4.77 -2.19
CA SER A 61 -12.87 4.09 -1.11
C SER A 61 -13.66 5.05 -0.21
N SER A 62 -13.33 6.34 -0.24
CA SER A 62 -13.86 7.37 0.69
C SER A 62 -14.43 8.62 0.00
N GLY A 63 -14.26 8.75 -1.32
CA GLY A 63 -14.80 9.83 -2.14
C GLY A 63 -16.30 9.72 -2.43
N PRO A 64 -16.90 10.71 -3.13
CA PRO A 64 -18.29 10.68 -3.55
C PRO A 64 -18.64 9.41 -4.33
N ALA A 65 -19.91 8.97 -4.25
CA ALA A 65 -20.37 7.72 -4.88
C ALA A 65 -20.04 7.62 -6.38
N ALA A 66 -19.97 8.74 -7.10
CA ALA A 66 -19.58 8.77 -8.51
C ALA A 66 -18.11 8.40 -8.79
N MET A 67 -17.22 8.48 -7.78
CA MET A 67 -15.81 8.10 -7.86
C MET A 67 -15.53 6.72 -7.24
N GLN A 68 -16.51 6.13 -6.57
CA GLN A 68 -16.37 4.80 -5.99
C GLN A 68 -16.61 3.72 -7.06
N PRO A 69 -15.88 2.60 -7.01
CA PRO A 69 -16.16 1.48 -7.89
C PRO A 69 -17.58 0.97 -7.67
N ASP A 70 -18.25 0.59 -8.77
CA ASP A 70 -19.54 -0.07 -8.67
C ASP A 70 -19.37 -1.39 -7.91
N ALA A 71 -19.96 -1.48 -6.72
CA ALA A 71 -19.86 -2.64 -5.85
C ALA A 71 -20.46 -3.91 -6.48
N SER A 72 -21.32 -3.76 -7.49
CA SER A 72 -21.85 -4.89 -8.26
C SER A 72 -20.85 -5.48 -9.26
N HIS A 73 -19.73 -4.79 -9.51
CA HIS A 73 -18.70 -5.16 -10.50
C HIS A 73 -19.26 -5.43 -11.90
N VAL A 74 -20.42 -4.84 -12.25
CA VAL A 74 -21.07 -5.05 -13.54
C VAL A 74 -20.44 -4.12 -14.59
N ILE A 75 -19.81 -4.72 -15.61
CA ILE A 75 -19.33 -4.00 -16.80
C ILE A 75 -20.43 -4.10 -17.86
N LYS A 76 -21.06 -2.97 -18.20
CA LYS A 76 -22.02 -2.90 -19.31
C LYS A 76 -21.27 -2.79 -20.65
N PRO A 77 -21.64 -3.58 -21.67
CA PRO A 77 -21.02 -3.53 -23.00
C PRO A 77 -21.32 -2.23 -23.75
#